data_AF-A0A4P6XHI2-F1
#
_entry.id   AF-A0A4P6XHI2-F1
#
_cell.length_a   1.000
_cell.length_b   1.000
_cell.length_c   1.000
_cell.angle_alpha   90.00
_cell.angle_beta   90.00
_cell.angle_gamma   90.00
#
_symmetry.space_group_name_H-M   'P 1'
#
loop_
_entity.id
_entity.type
_entity.pdbx_description
1 polymer ?
#
loop_
_entity_poly.entity_id
_entity_poly.type
_entity_poly.pdbx_seq_one_letter_code
_entity_poly.pdbx_strand_id
1 'polypeptide(L)'
;MKVSLREEDDDVVINERPESYYRAIYNEDQRQKFELAALSYDQILMEATATAVDTHPWKVINLIEHNKKIELEQKQKRNRREGKRKRQNKTICRERREDREREIKRLEREEKKLRYRARGQGWNVNKPRGKSEKPRPPAAKPKYRTE
;
A
#
# COMPACT_ATOMS: atom_id res chain seq x y z
N MET A 1 56.86 24.35 78.67
CA MET A 1 56.23 24.88 77.43
C MET A 1 55.21 23.87 76.97
N LYS A 2 53.94 24.28 76.83
CA LYS A 2 52.86 23.42 76.33
C LYS A 2 52.60 23.84 74.88
N VAL A 3 52.93 22.97 73.93
CA VAL A 3 52.74 23.23 72.50
C VAL A 3 51.46 22.52 72.07
N SER A 4 50.45 23.28 71.64
CA SER A 4 49.24 22.72 71.04
C SER A 4 49.43 22.65 69.53
N LEU A 5 49.57 21.45 68.97
CA LEU A 5 49.37 21.24 67.54
C LEU A 5 47.87 21.43 67.26
N ARG A 6 47.51 22.50 66.55
CA ARG A 6 46.24 22.56 65.82
C ARG A 6 46.59 22.37 64.35
N GLU A 7 45.91 21.43 63.72
CA GLU A 7 45.97 21.24 62.27
C GLU A 7 45.40 22.51 61.62
N GLU A 8 46.05 23.00 60.56
CA GLU A 8 45.55 24.11 59.76
C GLU A 8 44.29 23.63 59.05
N ASP A 9 43.19 24.41 59.12
CA ASP A 9 41.92 24.03 58.51
C ASP A 9 42.10 23.85 56.99
N ASP A 10 41.67 22.71 56.44
CA ASP A 10 41.77 22.42 55.01
C ASP A 10 40.98 23.46 54.18
N ASP A 11 41.61 24.01 53.14
CA ASP A 11 40.96 24.90 52.18
C ASP A 11 39.87 24.14 51.39
N VAL A 12 38.61 24.36 51.76
CA VAL A 12 37.45 23.79 51.05
C VAL A 12 37.25 24.53 49.72
N VAL A 13 37.80 23.99 48.64
CA VAL A 13 37.57 24.50 47.28
C VAL A 13 36.23 23.99 46.76
N ILE A 14 35.21 24.84 46.76
CA ILE A 14 33.90 24.53 46.20
C ILE A 14 33.93 24.73 44.67
N ASN A 15 34.02 23.62 43.93
CA ASN A 15 33.98 23.62 42.47
C ASN A 15 32.54 23.57 41.94
N GLU A 16 31.85 24.71 41.91
CA GLU A 16 30.57 24.82 41.22
C GLU A 16 30.75 25.06 39.72
N ARG A 17 29.89 24.43 38.91
CA ARG A 17 29.92 24.61 37.46
C ARG A 17 29.18 25.89 37.08
N PRO A 18 29.70 26.66 36.11
CA PRO A 18 29.01 27.87 35.65
C PRO A 18 27.68 27.51 34.99
N GLU A 19 26.69 28.41 35.10
CA GLU A 19 25.33 28.19 34.57
C GLU A 19 25.32 27.97 33.04
N SER A 20 26.31 28.53 32.34
CA SER A 20 26.56 28.32 30.90
C SER A 20 26.82 26.85 30.53
N TYR A 21 27.20 26.01 31.49
CA TYR A 21 27.32 24.56 31.29
C TYR A 21 25.96 23.89 31.07
N TYR A 22 24.89 24.43 31.67
CA TYR A 22 23.55 23.84 31.62
C TYR A 22 22.62 24.53 30.61
N ARG A 23 22.83 25.82 30.34
CA ARG A 23 21.95 26.63 29.51
C ARG A 23 22.75 27.55 28.60
N ALA A 24 22.30 27.68 27.35
CA ALA A 24 22.82 28.69 26.46
C ALA A 24 22.25 30.06 26.86
N ILE A 25 23.13 30.96 27.30
CA ILE A 25 22.78 32.35 27.62
C ILE A 25 23.11 33.18 26.39
N TYR A 26 22.08 33.75 25.76
CA TYR A 26 22.23 34.56 24.56
C TYR A 26 22.16 36.04 24.88
N ASN A 27 23.11 36.79 24.33
CA ASN A 27 23.13 38.25 24.38
C ASN A 27 22.04 38.87 23.49
N GLU A 28 21.69 40.13 23.74
CA GLU A 28 20.67 40.88 22.97
C GLU A 28 20.91 40.79 21.45
N ASP A 29 22.17 41.00 21.02
CA ASP A 29 22.57 40.94 19.61
C ASP A 29 22.32 39.57 18.97
N GLN A 30 22.48 38.49 19.74
CA GLN A 30 22.23 37.12 19.25
C GLN A 30 20.73 36.87 19.11
N ARG A 31 19.92 37.39 20.04
CA ARG A 31 18.46 37.31 19.96
C ARG A 31 17.92 38.04 18.74
N GLN A 32 18.45 39.23 18.45
CA GLN A 32 18.09 39.98 17.24
C GLN A 32 18.43 39.22 15.95
N LYS A 33 19.59 38.54 15.90
CA LYS A 33 19.95 37.69 14.75
C LYS A 33 19.01 36.50 14.59
N PHE A 34 18.56 35.89 15.68
CA PHE A 34 17.58 34.81 15.62
C PHE A 34 16.22 35.30 15.15
N GLU A 35 15.80 36.49 15.57
CA GLU A 35 14.55 37.10 15.12
C GLU A 35 14.56 37.40 13.62
N LEU A 36 15.69 37.90 13.10
CA LEU A 36 15.86 38.14 11.65
C LEU A 36 15.88 36.84 10.82
N ALA A 37 16.38 35.74 11.39
CA ALA A 37 16.44 34.45 10.71
C ALA A 37 15.15 33.63 10.87
N ALA A 38 14.29 33.97 11.85
CA ALA A 38 13.07 33.25 12.12
C ALA A 38 12.03 33.52 11.02
N LEU A 39 11.41 32.44 10.53
CA LEU A 39 10.27 32.54 9.63
C LEU A 39 8.99 32.73 10.45
N SER A 40 8.21 33.75 10.10
CA SER A 40 6.90 33.96 10.70
C SER A 40 5.86 33.03 10.09
N TYR A 41 4.80 32.74 10.85
CA TYR A 41 3.69 31.93 10.38
C TYR A 41 3.06 32.49 9.09
N ASP A 42 2.91 33.80 9.01
CA ASP A 42 2.33 34.47 7.84
C ASP A 42 3.22 34.35 6.60
N GLN A 43 4.55 34.41 6.76
CA GLN A 43 5.50 34.18 5.67
C GLN A 43 5.37 32.76 5.11
N ILE A 44 5.22 31.76 5.99
CA ILE A 44 5.03 30.36 5.58
C ILE A 44 3.73 30.20 4.79
N LEU A 45 2.63 30.81 5.24
CA LEU A 45 1.36 30.75 4.54
C LEU A 45 1.40 31.46 3.18
N MET A 46 2.05 32.62 3.11
CA MET A 46 2.25 33.33 1.83
C MET A 46 3.01 32.47 0.84
N GLU A 47 4.09 31.83 1.25
CA GLU A 47 4.90 31.00 0.36
C GLU A 47 4.20 29.68 -0.01
N ALA A 48 3.44 29.08 0.91
CA ALA A 48 2.64 27.89 0.63
C ALA A 48 1.49 28.15 -0.35
N THR A 49 0.94 29.35 -0.36
CA THR A 49 -0.12 29.77 -1.30
C THR A 49 0.42 30.41 -2.57
N ALA A 50 1.72 30.76 -2.59
CA ALA A 50 2.37 31.25 -3.79
C ALA A 50 2.40 30.16 -4.85
N THR A 51 1.77 30.44 -6.00
CA THR A 51 1.89 29.60 -7.19
C THR A 51 3.32 29.69 -7.69
N ALA A 52 4.12 28.64 -7.42
CA ALA A 52 5.42 28.48 -8.05
C ALA A 52 5.21 28.38 -9.56
N VAL A 53 5.58 29.43 -10.28
CA VAL A 53 5.53 29.46 -11.74
C VAL A 53 6.65 28.56 -12.25
N ASP A 54 6.29 27.39 -12.78
CA ASP A 54 7.26 26.49 -13.38
C ASP A 54 7.87 27.17 -14.62
N THR A 55 9.16 27.48 -14.53
CA THR A 55 9.92 28.09 -15.62
C THR A 55 10.17 27.11 -16.77
N HIS A 56 10.02 25.81 -16.54
CA HIS A 56 10.31 24.74 -17.50
C HIS A 56 9.19 23.70 -17.55
N PRO A 57 7.96 24.07 -17.97
CA PRO A 57 6.78 23.21 -17.94
C PRO A 57 6.88 21.94 -18.82
N TRP A 58 7.90 21.84 -19.67
CA TRP A 58 8.18 20.63 -20.46
C TRP A 58 9.03 19.60 -19.74
N LYS A 59 9.68 19.96 -18.61
CA LYS A 59 10.51 19.04 -17.82
C LYS A 59 9.71 18.30 -16.76
N VAL A 60 8.68 18.94 -16.20
CA VAL A 60 7.87 18.38 -15.13
C VAL A 60 6.46 18.10 -15.64
N ILE A 61 5.96 16.89 -15.40
CA ILE A 61 4.60 16.49 -15.78
C ILE A 61 3.71 16.55 -14.55
N ASN A 62 2.58 17.26 -14.67
CA ASN A 62 1.53 17.21 -13.67
C ASN A 62 0.88 15.81 -13.67
N LEU A 63 1.23 15.00 -12.66
CA LEU A 63 0.74 13.63 -12.52
C LEU A 63 -0.79 13.56 -12.42
N ILE A 64 -1.43 14.54 -11.79
CA ILE A 64 -2.88 14.56 -11.61
C ILE A 64 -3.58 14.71 -12.96
N GLU A 65 -3.15 15.68 -13.76
CA GLU A 65 -3.71 15.90 -15.10
C GLU A 65 -3.41 14.75 -16.05
N HIS A 66 -2.17 14.24 -16.00
CA HIS A 66 -1.75 13.09 -16.79
C HIS A 66 -2.61 11.85 -16.47
N ASN A 67 -2.83 11.55 -15.18
CA ASN A 67 -3.64 10.42 -14.75
C ASN A 67 -5.11 10.60 -15.15
N LYS A 68 -5.67 11.80 -14.99
CA LYS A 68 -7.04 12.11 -15.46
C LYS A 68 -7.21 11.84 -16.95
N LYS A 69 -6.21 12.19 -17.77
CA LYS A 69 -6.22 11.92 -19.22
C LYS A 69 -6.22 10.42 -19.51
N ILE A 70 -5.38 9.65 -18.83
CA ILE A 70 -5.33 8.19 -18.96
C ILE A 70 -6.67 7.55 -18.58
N GLU A 71 -7.27 7.96 -17.46
CA GLU A 71 -8.55 7.41 -17.01
C GLU A 71 -9.67 7.68 -18.01
N LEU A 72 -9.72 8.88 -18.58
CA LEU A 72 -10.68 9.24 -19.63
C LEU A 72 -10.50 8.34 -20.87
N GLU A 73 -9.26 8.17 -21.32
CA GLU A 73 -8.93 7.34 -22.47
C GLU A 73 -9.29 5.86 -22.24
N GLN A 74 -9.02 5.34 -21.04
CA GLN A 74 -9.40 3.98 -20.65
C GLN A 74 -10.93 3.81 -20.62
N LYS A 75 -11.68 4.79 -20.09
CA LYS A 75 -13.15 4.77 -20.11
C LYS A 75 -13.69 4.75 -21.54
N GLN A 76 -13.14 5.56 -22.44
CA GLN A 76 -13.55 5.56 -23.86
C GLN A 76 -13.21 4.23 -24.56
N LYS A 77 -12.03 3.64 -24.28
CA LYS A 77 -11.61 2.36 -24.84
C LYS A 77 -12.45 1.17 -24.34
N ARG A 78 -13.01 1.22 -23.13
CA ARG A 78 -13.90 0.16 -22.59
C ARG A 78 -15.15 -0.08 -23.43
N ASN A 79 -15.72 0.98 -24.02
CA ASN A 79 -16.91 0.87 -24.84
C ASN A 79 -16.61 0.40 -26.28
N ARG A 80 -15.33 0.39 -26.68
CA ARG A 80 -14.90 -0.10 -27.99
C ARG A 80 -14.68 -1.60 -27.95
N ARG A 81 -15.26 -2.30 -28.94
CA ARG A 81 -15.03 -3.73 -29.12
C ARG A 81 -13.53 -3.98 -29.36
N GLU A 82 -12.98 -4.97 -28.67
CA GLU A 82 -11.59 -5.38 -28.87
C GLU A 82 -11.35 -5.83 -30.32
N GLY A 83 -10.16 -5.55 -30.85
CA GLY A 83 -9.77 -5.94 -32.20
C GLY A 83 -9.86 -7.45 -32.44
N LYS A 84 -10.10 -7.85 -33.70
CA LYS A 84 -10.31 -9.25 -34.12
C LYS A 84 -9.22 -10.20 -33.59
N ARG A 85 -7.94 -9.83 -33.74
CA ARG A 85 -6.78 -10.62 -33.29
C ARG A 85 -6.78 -10.83 -31.77
N LYS A 86 -7.07 -9.78 -30.99
CA LYS A 86 -7.13 -9.86 -29.52
C LYS A 86 -8.26 -10.80 -29.07
N ARG A 87 -9.41 -10.71 -29.73
CA ARG A 87 -10.55 -11.59 -29.47
C ARG A 87 -10.24 -13.05 -29.78
N GLN A 88 -9.63 -13.33 -30.93
CA GLN A 88 -9.22 -14.69 -31.32
C GLN A 88 -8.20 -15.26 -30.33
N ASN A 89 -7.21 -14.47 -29.92
CA ASN A 89 -6.24 -14.90 -28.90
C ASN A 89 -6.90 -15.23 -27.56
N LYS A 90 -7.90 -14.46 -27.13
CA LYS A 90 -8.65 -14.74 -25.89
C LYS A 90 -9.37 -16.08 -25.96
N THR A 91 -9.98 -16.40 -27.11
CA THR A 91 -10.61 -17.69 -27.34
C THR A 91 -9.60 -18.82 -27.31
N ILE A 92 -8.48 -18.71 -28.05
CA ILE A 92 -7.42 -19.73 -28.09
C ILE A 92 -6.83 -19.98 -26.69
N CYS A 93 -6.56 -18.92 -25.93
CA CYS A 93 -6.04 -19.07 -24.57
C CYS A 93 -7.04 -19.75 -23.63
N ARG A 94 -8.34 -19.51 -23.82
CA ARG A 94 -9.39 -20.18 -23.07
C ARG A 94 -9.46 -21.67 -23.42
N GLU A 95 -9.46 -22.00 -24.71
CA GLU A 95 -9.45 -23.38 -25.20
C GLU A 95 -8.25 -24.16 -24.64
N ARG A 96 -7.05 -23.58 -24.72
CA ARG A 96 -5.84 -24.19 -24.13
C ARG A 96 -5.94 -24.43 -22.63
N ARG A 97 -6.63 -23.55 -21.89
CA ARG A 97 -6.85 -23.73 -20.45
C ARG A 97 -7.82 -24.87 -20.19
N GLU A 98 -8.91 -24.92 -20.94
CA GLU A 98 -9.91 -26.00 -20.85
C GLU A 98 -9.33 -27.35 -21.26
N ASP A 99 -8.41 -27.40 -22.23
CA ASP A 99 -7.66 -28.61 -22.60
C ASP A 99 -6.77 -29.09 -21.46
N ARG A 100 -5.95 -28.20 -20.87
CA ARG A 100 -5.10 -28.53 -19.71
C ARG A 100 -5.92 -29.04 -18.52
N GLU A 101 -7.04 -28.39 -18.21
CA GLU A 101 -7.92 -28.83 -17.13
C GLU A 101 -8.55 -30.20 -17.41
N ARG A 102 -8.90 -30.50 -18.67
CA ARG A 102 -9.41 -31.82 -19.06
C ARG A 102 -8.33 -32.89 -18.94
N GLU A 103 -7.11 -32.58 -19.33
CA GLU A 103 -5.97 -33.50 -19.23
C GLU A 103 -5.61 -33.81 -17.78
N ILE A 104 -5.54 -32.78 -16.91
CA ILE A 104 -5.32 -32.97 -15.47
C ILE A 104 -6.42 -33.86 -14.86
N LYS A 105 -7.70 -33.56 -15.15
CA LYS A 105 -8.82 -34.39 -14.66
C LYS A 105 -8.76 -35.82 -15.18
N ARG A 106 -8.23 -36.05 -16.38
CA ARG A 106 -8.03 -37.40 -16.94
C ARG A 106 -6.94 -38.13 -16.17
N LEU A 107 -5.78 -37.51 -15.97
CA LEU A 107 -4.67 -38.08 -15.20
C LEU A 107 -5.09 -38.39 -13.76
N GLU A 108 -5.80 -37.49 -13.09
CA GLU A 108 -6.35 -37.74 -11.74
C GLU A 108 -7.30 -38.94 -11.71
N ARG A 109 -8.14 -39.12 -12.73
CA ARG A 109 -9.04 -40.27 -12.83
C ARG A 109 -8.27 -41.56 -13.05
N GLU A 110 -7.23 -41.54 -13.88
CA GLU A 110 -6.37 -42.70 -14.15
C GLU A 110 -5.56 -43.09 -12.91
N GLU A 111 -4.98 -42.12 -12.21
CA GLU A 111 -4.28 -42.34 -10.94
C GLU A 111 -5.21 -42.91 -9.87
N LYS A 112 -6.41 -42.34 -9.73
CA LYS A 112 -7.42 -42.89 -8.81
C LYS A 112 -7.76 -44.34 -9.19
N LYS A 113 -8.06 -44.63 -10.47
CA LYS A 113 -8.32 -45.99 -10.93
C LYS A 113 -7.20 -46.96 -10.54
N LEU A 114 -5.94 -46.59 -10.73
CA LEU A 114 -4.78 -47.40 -10.34
C LEU A 114 -4.73 -47.64 -8.83
N ARG A 115 -4.93 -46.59 -8.01
CA ARG A 115 -4.96 -46.70 -6.54
C ARG A 115 -6.06 -47.65 -6.05
N TYR A 116 -7.26 -47.59 -6.64
CA TYR A 116 -8.36 -48.49 -6.26
C TYR A 116 -8.07 -49.95 -6.67
N ARG A 117 -7.52 -50.18 -7.87
CA ARG A 117 -7.06 -51.52 -8.31
C ARG A 117 -5.99 -52.09 -7.38
N ALA A 118 -4.99 -51.30 -7.01
CA ALA A 118 -3.90 -51.71 -6.11
C ALA A 118 -4.39 -52.07 -4.69
N ARG A 119 -5.47 -51.43 -4.22
CA ARG A 119 -6.09 -51.72 -2.91
C ARG A 119 -7.11 -52.85 -2.95
N GLY A 120 -7.27 -53.54 -4.08
CA GLY A 120 -8.27 -54.61 -4.25
C GLY A 120 -9.73 -54.12 -4.19
N GLN A 121 -9.97 -52.81 -4.20
CA GLN A 121 -11.32 -52.25 -4.18
C GLN A 121 -11.80 -52.03 -5.62
N GLY A 122 -12.92 -52.63 -6.01
CA GLY A 122 -13.51 -52.46 -7.33
C GLY A 122 -13.79 -50.98 -7.65
N TRP A 123 -13.21 -50.48 -8.75
CA TRP A 123 -13.45 -49.11 -9.21
C TRP A 123 -14.84 -49.00 -9.85
N ASN A 124 -15.84 -48.53 -9.10
CA ASN A 124 -17.20 -48.29 -9.60
C ASN A 124 -17.32 -46.92 -10.27
N VAL A 125 -17.19 -46.88 -11.60
CA VAL A 125 -17.32 -45.67 -12.43
C VAL A 125 -18.75 -45.08 -12.37
N ASN A 126 -19.77 -45.92 -12.11
CA ASN A 126 -21.18 -45.60 -12.31
C ASN A 126 -22.03 -45.72 -11.04
N LYS A 127 -21.51 -45.41 -9.84
CA LYS A 127 -22.43 -45.13 -8.74
C LYS A 127 -23.09 -43.78 -9.04
N PRO A 128 -24.42 -43.71 -9.25
CA PRO A 128 -25.08 -42.42 -9.37
C PRO A 128 -24.78 -41.68 -8.08
N ARG A 129 -24.00 -40.60 -8.18
CA ARG A 129 -23.93 -39.64 -7.08
C ARG A 129 -25.38 -39.22 -6.88
N GLY A 130 -25.96 -39.57 -5.74
CA GLY A 130 -27.33 -39.20 -5.40
C GLY A 130 -27.52 -37.74 -5.77
N LYS A 131 -28.59 -37.45 -6.51
CA LYS A 131 -28.93 -36.12 -7.02
C LYS A 131 -28.76 -35.12 -5.86
N SER A 132 -27.61 -34.44 -5.78
CA SER A 132 -27.51 -33.24 -4.97
C SER A 132 -28.40 -32.25 -5.68
N GLU A 133 -29.56 -31.98 -5.08
CA GLU A 133 -30.54 -31.03 -5.58
C GLU A 133 -29.79 -29.76 -6.00
N LYS A 134 -29.94 -29.39 -7.27
CA LYS A 134 -29.49 -28.07 -7.73
C LYS A 134 -30.20 -27.05 -6.83
N PRO A 135 -29.50 -26.04 -6.27
CA PRO A 135 -30.19 -24.99 -5.53
C PRO A 135 -31.26 -24.40 -6.45
N ARG A 136 -32.52 -24.42 -6.00
CA ARG A 136 -33.63 -23.82 -6.75
C ARG A 136 -33.26 -22.36 -7.05
N PRO A 137 -33.47 -21.87 -8.29
CA PRO A 137 -33.31 -20.45 -8.56
C PRO A 137 -34.22 -19.65 -7.60
N PRO A 138 -33.78 -18.50 -7.07
CA PRO A 138 -34.60 -17.70 -6.17
C PRO A 138 -35.90 -17.32 -6.90
N ALA A 139 -37.03 -17.54 -6.23
CA ALA A 139 -38.34 -17.20 -6.76
C ALA A 139 -38.36 -15.74 -7.24
N ALA A 140 -38.84 -15.51 -8.46
CA ALA A 140 -38.94 -14.17 -9.03
C ALA A 140 -39.88 -13.34 -8.14
N LYS A 141 -39.36 -12.21 -7.61
CA LYS A 141 -40.17 -11.26 -6.83
C LYS A 141 -41.31 -10.73 -7.71
N PRO A 142 -42.55 -10.62 -7.20
CA PRO A 142 -43.65 -10.08 -7.98
C PRO A 142 -43.35 -8.63 -8.39
N LYS A 143 -43.55 -8.33 -9.68
CA LYS A 143 -43.52 -6.95 -10.18
C LYS A 143 -44.79 -6.26 -9.69
N TYR A 144 -44.67 -5.44 -8.67
CA TYR A 144 -45.74 -4.50 -8.31
C TYR A 144 -45.89 -3.49 -9.46
N ARG A 145 -47.10 -3.40 -10.00
CA ARG A 145 -47.51 -2.36 -10.92
C ARG A 145 -47.94 -1.19 -10.04
N THR A 146 -47.15 -0.12 -10.03
CA THR A 146 -47.63 1.17 -9.51
C THR A 146 -48.49 1.81 -10.59
N GLU A 147 -49.64 2.35 -10.18
CA GLU A 147 -50.52 3.19 -11.01
C GLU A 147 -49.84 4.50 -11.40
#